data_AF-A0A2M9H758-F1
#
_entry.id   AF-A0A2M9H758-F1
#
_cell.length_a   1.000
_cell.length_b   1.000
_cell.length_c   1.000
_cell.angle_alpha   90.00
_cell.angle_beta   90.00
_cell.angle_gamma   90.00
#
_symmetry.space_group_name_H-M   'P 1'
#
loop_
_entity.id
_entity.type
_entity.pdbx_description
1 polymer ?
#
loop_
_entity_poly.entity_id
_entity_poly.type
_entity_poly.pdbx_seq_one_letter_code
_entity_poly.pdbx_strand_id
1 'polypeptide(L)'
;MWGRTPYRESGEARTGADMTCVGCGNALEPEDGFCPQCGRPVASSSAADETVLRDSVLGGQVCPRCGATVEAGNMFCTQCGGRIDVMQTASGVAGEGDLPPIAMPGRAETPVPLPAKQTGAQPPTEPVAASAGSKTDKRFIMVIAAIVAIALVAVIGAFVFARAWNSGVRDVGGDSTTQTQSDSTNGPSGSGSSTVCDTAPKATVTSVDDVNGGLLLDVEFSSACQSADKDTLNDSGTKVTVTDADGNTVAAAVFDFSADPVDLTASAPSARLGFSSGQFWQLADQISPSALTVSVQSGAKGSGAASELQSGAMAGSDALDGDARENVAHAALEQRIKQDKSTASGFYTTYTTQLSSKRLGLKADGKTWTYQDIWNEFVSFRTKYPNSILIWSNDYPTYTKNGPSQWYVTLSGERFATTDAGDSWCTAKGLNDGEHCLVVDLQ
;
A
#
# COMPACT_ATOMS: atom_id res chain seq x y z
N MET A 1 -11.12 81.00 10.08
CA MET A 1 -12.25 80.85 9.12
C MET A 1 -11.69 80.48 7.75
N TRP A 2 -12.48 79.80 6.92
CA TRP A 2 -12.05 79.06 5.74
C TRP A 2 -11.97 79.92 4.46
N GLY A 3 -11.13 79.56 3.47
CA GLY A 3 -11.03 80.35 2.23
C GLY A 3 -10.16 79.84 1.07
N ARG A 4 -10.61 78.77 0.38
CA ARG A 4 -10.41 78.42 -1.05
C ARG A 4 -9.00 78.11 -1.64
N THR A 5 -9.03 77.08 -2.49
CA THR A 5 -8.14 76.64 -3.60
C THR A 5 -8.05 77.68 -4.74
N PRO A 6 -7.29 77.49 -5.88
CA PRO A 6 -6.57 76.30 -6.39
C PRO A 6 -5.15 76.52 -7.02
N TYR A 7 -4.41 75.45 -7.37
CA TYR A 7 -3.69 75.37 -8.66
C TYR A 7 -3.31 73.92 -9.09
N ARG A 8 -2.83 73.80 -10.33
CA ARG A 8 -2.47 72.62 -11.17
C ARG A 8 -0.91 72.45 -11.15
N GLU A 9 -0.21 71.52 -11.81
CA GLU A 9 -0.48 70.42 -12.77
C GLU A 9 0.68 69.39 -12.64
N SER A 10 0.49 68.18 -13.16
CA SER A 10 1.51 67.28 -13.78
C SER A 10 2.85 66.95 -13.10
N GLY A 11 3.15 65.66 -12.96
CA GLY A 11 4.53 65.17 -12.77
C GLY A 11 4.64 63.71 -12.31
N GLU A 12 4.61 62.74 -13.23
CA GLU A 12 5.05 61.37 -12.94
C GLU A 12 6.58 61.30 -12.81
N ALA A 13 7.08 60.57 -11.79
CA ALA A 13 8.36 59.87 -11.87
C ALA A 13 8.35 58.68 -10.89
N ARG A 14 8.64 57.48 -11.42
CA ARG A 14 8.64 56.19 -10.68
C ARG A 14 10.02 55.93 -10.08
N THR A 15 10.07 55.38 -8.86
CA THR A 15 11.17 54.49 -8.41
C THR A 15 10.67 53.48 -7.37
N GLY A 16 9.74 52.61 -7.77
CA GLY A 16 9.65 51.25 -7.24
C GLY A 16 10.10 50.33 -8.36
N ALA A 17 11.13 49.53 -8.15
CA ALA A 17 11.61 48.61 -9.18
C ALA A 17 10.65 47.41 -9.26
N ASP A 18 10.08 47.16 -10.44
CA ASP A 18 9.36 45.90 -10.73
C ASP A 18 10.34 44.73 -10.57
N MET A 19 10.34 44.09 -9.40
CA MET A 19 11.05 42.84 -9.20
C MET A 19 10.19 41.72 -9.78
N THR A 20 10.62 41.16 -10.90
CA THR A 20 9.99 39.96 -11.49
C THR A 20 10.83 38.73 -11.14
N CYS A 21 10.15 37.64 -10.80
CA CYS A 21 10.81 36.39 -10.44
C CYS A 21 11.60 35.84 -11.64
N VAL A 22 12.92 35.78 -11.52
CA VAL A 22 13.84 35.21 -12.53
C VAL A 22 13.63 33.72 -12.82
N GLY A 23 12.67 33.05 -12.16
CA GLY A 23 12.23 31.69 -12.45
C GLY A 23 11.01 31.60 -13.37
N CYS A 24 10.00 32.45 -13.18
CA CYS A 24 8.70 32.34 -13.88
C CYS A 24 8.13 33.65 -14.44
N GLY A 25 8.79 34.79 -14.21
CA GLY A 25 8.36 36.11 -14.66
C GLY A 25 7.25 36.77 -13.82
N ASN A 26 6.71 36.11 -12.79
CA ASN A 26 5.70 36.70 -11.91
C ASN A 26 6.23 37.95 -11.19
N ALA A 27 5.41 39.00 -11.04
CA ALA A 27 5.75 40.15 -10.22
C ALA A 27 5.92 39.75 -8.73
N LEU A 28 6.78 40.46 -8.01
CA LEU A 28 7.10 40.22 -6.60
C LEU A 28 6.96 41.53 -5.84
N GLU A 29 6.46 41.45 -4.62
CA GLU A 29 6.45 42.59 -3.70
C GLU A 29 7.79 42.68 -2.94
N PRO A 30 8.22 43.87 -2.47
CA PRO A 30 9.57 44.06 -1.90
C PRO A 30 9.88 43.26 -0.64
N GLU A 31 8.86 42.69 -0.01
CA GLU A 31 8.91 41.90 1.22
C GLU A 31 8.63 40.40 1.01
N ASP A 32 8.46 39.95 -0.25
CA ASP A 32 8.39 38.54 -0.61
C ASP A 32 9.75 37.84 -0.46
N GLY A 33 9.93 37.02 0.58
CA GLY A 33 11.10 36.13 0.69
C GLY A 33 11.12 35.00 -0.36
N PHE A 34 9.95 34.63 -0.90
CA PHE A 34 9.77 33.58 -1.90
C PHE A 34 8.66 33.98 -2.88
N CYS A 35 8.83 33.66 -4.15
CA CYS A 35 7.82 33.94 -5.18
C CYS A 35 6.51 33.17 -4.90
N PRO A 36 5.36 33.83 -4.75
CA PRO A 36 4.09 33.16 -4.41
C PRO A 36 3.56 32.25 -5.53
N GLN A 37 4.02 32.45 -6.77
CA GLN A 37 3.56 31.69 -7.94
C GLN A 37 4.38 30.41 -8.19
N CYS A 38 5.69 30.41 -7.90
CA CYS A 38 6.59 29.27 -8.19
C CYS A 38 7.46 28.80 -7.02
N GLY A 39 7.33 29.40 -5.83
CA GLY A 39 8.05 29.01 -4.60
C GLY A 39 9.56 29.33 -4.59
N ARG A 40 10.11 29.95 -5.64
CA ARG A 40 11.54 30.23 -5.76
C ARG A 40 11.96 31.38 -4.84
N PRO A 41 13.04 31.26 -4.03
CA PRO A 41 13.48 32.32 -3.12
C PRO A 41 13.87 33.59 -3.87
N VAL A 42 13.54 34.75 -3.30
CA VAL A 42 13.91 36.06 -3.82
C VAL A 42 15.19 36.49 -3.11
N ALA A 43 16.27 36.66 -3.87
CA ALA A 43 17.58 36.98 -3.29
C ALA A 43 17.65 38.47 -2.89
N SER A 44 17.40 38.75 -1.61
CA SER A 44 17.67 40.07 -1.01
C SER A 44 19.16 40.35 -0.99
N SER A 45 19.61 41.17 -1.95
CA SER A 45 20.98 41.68 -1.99
C SER A 45 21.14 42.89 -1.07
N SER A 46 21.80 42.73 0.07
CA SER A 46 22.40 43.85 0.80
C SER A 46 23.79 43.50 1.33
N ALA A 47 24.72 44.43 1.11
CA ALA A 47 26.10 44.47 1.63
C ALA A 47 27.00 43.25 1.40
N ALA A 48 27.99 43.42 0.53
CA ALA A 48 29.25 42.70 0.64
C ALA A 48 29.98 43.14 1.92
N ASP A 49 30.62 42.19 2.61
CA ASP A 49 31.79 42.48 3.44
C ASP A 49 32.93 41.53 3.03
N GLU A 50 34.11 42.11 2.83
CA GLU A 50 35.27 41.48 2.21
C GLU A 50 36.25 41.02 3.30
N THR A 51 35.88 40.08 4.19
CA THR A 51 36.84 39.43 5.09
C THR A 51 36.40 38.06 5.65
N VAL A 52 36.42 36.99 4.82
CA VAL A 52 36.90 35.67 5.28
C VAL A 52 37.59 34.93 4.12
N LEU A 53 38.92 35.04 4.05
CA LEU A 53 39.72 33.90 3.64
C LEU A 53 39.86 32.98 4.85
N ARG A 54 39.68 31.67 4.63
CA ARG A 54 39.87 30.56 5.61
C ARG A 54 38.70 30.34 6.59
N ASP A 55 37.61 29.76 6.09
CA ASP A 55 37.34 28.36 6.45
C ASP A 55 36.59 27.63 5.31
N SER A 56 36.97 26.41 4.98
CA SER A 56 36.43 25.67 3.83
C SER A 56 36.24 24.19 4.17
N VAL A 57 35.43 23.91 5.20
CA VAL A 57 35.04 22.55 5.59
C VAL A 57 33.56 22.49 6.06
N LEU A 58 32.60 22.89 5.20
CA LEU A 58 31.18 22.48 5.32
C LEU A 58 30.57 22.28 3.92
N GLY A 59 31.05 21.24 3.23
CA GLY A 59 30.64 20.92 1.85
C GLY A 59 29.27 20.23 1.78
N GLY A 60 28.19 21.01 1.64
CA GLY A 60 26.92 20.49 1.17
C GLY A 60 26.99 20.12 -0.31
N GLN A 61 26.50 18.93 -0.68
CA GLN A 61 26.44 18.44 -2.05
C GLN A 61 25.08 18.77 -2.67
N VAL A 62 25.03 19.27 -3.90
CA VAL A 62 23.76 19.59 -4.57
C VAL A 62 23.13 18.32 -5.13
N CYS A 63 21.85 18.06 -4.82
CA CYS A 63 21.15 16.90 -5.31
C CYS A 63 21.01 16.94 -6.85
N PRO A 64 21.49 15.93 -7.59
CA PRO A 64 21.40 15.92 -9.05
C PRO A 64 19.96 15.74 -9.56
N ARG A 65 19.01 15.27 -8.73
CA ARG A 65 17.60 15.10 -9.13
C ARG A 65 16.75 16.36 -8.99
N CYS A 66 16.93 17.15 -7.91
CA CYS A 66 16.05 18.28 -7.59
C CYS A 66 16.76 19.62 -7.35
N GLY A 67 18.10 19.66 -7.40
CA GLY A 67 18.89 20.88 -7.19
C GLY A 67 18.94 21.39 -5.74
N ALA A 68 18.32 20.70 -4.78
CA ALA A 68 18.41 21.07 -3.37
C ALA A 68 19.81 20.79 -2.79
N THR A 69 20.32 21.69 -1.95
CA THR A 69 21.54 21.44 -1.16
C THR A 69 21.27 20.33 -0.15
N VAL A 70 22.13 19.30 -0.16
CA VAL A 70 22.08 18.16 0.76
C VAL A 70 23.29 18.22 1.68
N GLU A 71 23.06 18.08 2.97
CA GLU A 71 24.12 18.07 4.00
C GLU A 71 25.12 16.92 3.77
N ALA A 72 26.38 17.16 4.13
CA ALA A 72 27.44 16.16 3.99
C ALA A 72 27.10 14.86 4.73
N GLY A 73 27.26 13.72 4.07
CA GLY A 73 26.98 12.39 4.62
C GLY A 73 25.59 11.82 4.29
N ASN A 74 24.59 12.65 3.99
CA ASN A 74 23.26 12.16 3.64
C ASN A 74 23.27 11.38 2.32
N MET A 75 23.01 10.06 2.39
CA MET A 75 22.92 9.14 1.25
C MET A 75 21.71 9.41 0.34
N PHE A 76 20.72 10.17 0.82
CA PHE A 76 19.49 10.50 0.10
C PHE A 76 19.13 11.97 0.33
N CYS A 77 18.57 12.63 -0.69
CA CYS A 77 18.07 13.99 -0.57
C CYS A 77 16.86 14.04 0.36
N THR A 78 16.95 14.86 1.41
CA THR A 78 15.84 15.08 2.35
C THR A 78 14.61 15.75 1.73
N GLN A 79 14.77 16.37 0.54
CA GLN A 79 13.71 17.09 -0.20
C GLN A 79 13.02 16.27 -1.29
N CYS A 80 13.63 15.22 -1.85
CA CYS A 80 13.03 14.41 -2.93
C CYS A 80 13.24 12.89 -2.82
N GLY A 81 13.97 12.40 -1.81
CA GLY A 81 14.26 10.97 -1.64
C GLY A 81 15.31 10.39 -2.60
N GLY A 82 15.74 11.12 -3.64
CA GLY A 82 16.76 10.66 -4.59
C GLY A 82 18.12 10.42 -3.93
N ARG A 83 18.78 9.32 -4.28
CA ARG A 83 20.09 8.92 -3.75
C ARG A 83 21.20 9.90 -4.17
N ILE A 84 22.19 10.09 -3.30
CA ILE A 84 23.35 10.96 -3.55
C ILE A 84 24.64 10.13 -3.45
N ASP A 85 25.11 9.65 -4.60
CA ASP A 85 26.33 8.85 -4.67
C ASP A 85 27.56 9.75 -4.85
N VAL A 86 28.48 9.72 -3.88
CA VAL A 86 29.70 10.55 -3.85
C VAL A 86 30.81 9.98 -4.77
N MET A 87 30.46 9.60 -6.00
CA MET A 87 31.43 9.11 -7.00
C MET A 87 31.06 9.47 -8.45
N GLN A 88 31.21 10.75 -8.83
CA GLN A 88 31.44 11.14 -10.24
C GLN A 88 32.50 12.25 -10.39
N THR A 89 33.77 11.90 -10.17
CA THR A 89 34.93 12.63 -10.76
C THR A 89 36.08 11.68 -11.07
N ALA A 90 35.90 10.86 -12.11
CA ALA A 90 36.99 10.09 -12.74
C ALA A 90 36.75 9.89 -14.25
N SER A 91 36.36 10.94 -14.97
CA SER A 91 36.55 10.97 -16.42
C SER A 91 37.98 11.46 -16.67
N GLY A 92 38.87 10.55 -17.06
CA GLY A 92 40.32 10.78 -17.04
C GLY A 92 41.05 10.03 -18.15
N VAL A 93 41.03 10.62 -19.35
CA VAL A 93 42.05 10.53 -20.41
C VAL A 93 42.73 9.17 -20.64
N ALA A 94 42.32 8.47 -21.70
CA ALA A 94 43.14 7.42 -22.28
C ALA A 94 44.45 8.00 -22.85
N GLY A 95 45.58 7.37 -22.53
CA GLY A 95 46.89 7.65 -23.14
C GLY A 95 47.62 6.33 -23.39
N GLU A 96 48.11 6.15 -24.61
CA GLU A 96 48.84 4.95 -25.04
C GLU A 96 50.07 4.61 -24.16
N GLY A 97 50.35 3.31 -24.06
CA GLY A 97 51.52 2.77 -23.36
C GLY A 97 51.70 1.28 -23.66
N ASP A 98 52.26 0.96 -24.84
CA ASP A 98 52.69 -0.39 -25.23
C ASP A 98 53.63 -1.03 -24.19
N LEU A 99 53.45 -2.34 -23.95
CA LEU A 99 54.52 -3.36 -23.79
C LEU A 99 53.89 -4.78 -23.76
N PRO A 100 54.62 -5.84 -24.18
CA PRO A 100 54.02 -7.06 -24.74
C PRO A 100 53.74 -8.21 -23.73
N PRO A 101 52.92 -9.21 -24.13
CA PRO A 101 52.64 -10.39 -23.30
C PRO A 101 53.83 -11.35 -23.20
N ILE A 102 54.09 -11.85 -21.98
CA ILE A 102 55.07 -12.92 -21.74
C ILE A 102 54.43 -14.27 -22.10
N ALA A 103 54.98 -14.92 -23.12
CA ALA A 103 54.63 -16.29 -23.47
C ALA A 103 55.33 -17.31 -22.55
N MET A 104 54.59 -18.34 -22.11
CA MET A 104 55.15 -19.54 -21.47
C MET A 104 54.84 -20.77 -22.34
N PRO A 105 55.80 -21.70 -22.53
CA PRO A 105 55.63 -22.82 -23.44
C PRO A 105 54.76 -23.93 -22.84
N GLY A 106 53.80 -24.44 -23.61
CA GLY A 106 52.96 -25.57 -23.21
C GLY A 106 53.69 -26.91 -23.25
N ARG A 107 53.16 -27.91 -22.53
CA ARG A 107 53.51 -29.32 -22.73
C ARG A 107 52.29 -30.23 -22.52
N ALA A 108 52.22 -31.26 -23.36
CA ALA A 108 51.07 -32.12 -23.62
C ALA A 108 50.51 -32.90 -22.42
N GLU A 109 49.22 -33.23 -22.54
CA GLU A 109 48.45 -34.11 -21.68
C GLU A 109 48.94 -35.57 -21.70
N THR A 110 48.71 -36.32 -20.62
CA THR A 110 48.55 -37.79 -20.66
C THR A 110 47.62 -38.24 -19.52
N PRO A 111 46.76 -39.27 -19.71
CA PRO A 111 45.77 -39.65 -18.70
C PRO A 111 46.30 -40.70 -17.71
N VAL A 112 45.88 -40.60 -16.44
CA VAL A 112 46.19 -41.59 -15.39
C VAL A 112 45.05 -42.63 -15.31
N PRO A 113 45.33 -43.95 -15.26
CA PRO A 113 44.30 -44.99 -15.32
C PRO A 113 43.65 -45.31 -13.96
N LEU A 114 42.41 -45.78 -14.02
CA LEU A 114 41.66 -46.38 -12.89
C LEU A 114 42.18 -47.80 -12.54
N PRO A 115 42.26 -48.18 -11.25
CA PRO A 115 42.36 -49.58 -10.84
C PRO A 115 40.98 -50.30 -10.84
N ALA A 116 41.00 -51.62 -11.02
CA ALA A 116 39.83 -52.45 -11.29
C ALA A 116 39.21 -53.18 -10.06
N LYS A 117 38.02 -53.76 -10.27
CA LYS A 117 37.12 -54.40 -9.28
C LYS A 117 37.66 -55.68 -8.60
N GLN A 118 37.22 -55.91 -7.36
CA GLN A 118 36.85 -57.22 -6.79
C GLN A 118 35.63 -57.01 -5.84
N THR A 119 34.39 -57.35 -6.21
CA THR A 119 33.66 -58.64 -6.00
C THR A 119 33.30 -58.99 -4.54
N GLY A 120 32.00 -59.00 -4.19
CA GLY A 120 31.49 -59.71 -2.99
C GLY A 120 30.14 -59.25 -2.40
N ALA A 121 29.06 -59.98 -2.70
CA ALA A 121 27.81 -60.17 -1.92
C ALA A 121 26.88 -58.96 -1.52
N GLN A 122 25.60 -59.16 -1.85
CA GLN A 122 24.35 -58.51 -1.34
C GLN A 122 23.51 -59.62 -0.64
N PRO A 123 22.35 -59.39 0.03
CA PRO A 123 21.67 -58.16 0.49
C PRO A 123 21.31 -58.27 2.02
N PRO A 124 20.29 -57.59 2.64
CA PRO A 124 18.88 -57.47 2.22
C PRO A 124 18.43 -56.05 1.85
N THR A 125 17.26 -56.00 1.21
CA THR A 125 16.62 -54.84 0.58
C THR A 125 15.39 -54.35 1.35
N GLU A 126 15.08 -53.05 1.30
CA GLU A 126 13.71 -52.53 1.15
C GLU A 126 13.74 -51.20 0.34
N PRO A 127 12.64 -50.78 -0.33
CA PRO A 127 12.74 -50.07 -1.61
C PRO A 127 12.49 -48.55 -1.55
N VAL A 128 13.20 -47.82 -2.42
CA VAL A 128 12.81 -46.46 -2.85
C VAL A 128 12.10 -46.58 -4.20
N ALA A 129 10.85 -46.11 -4.28
CA ALA A 129 10.09 -46.09 -5.53
C ALA A 129 10.55 -44.92 -6.43
N ALA A 130 10.83 -45.22 -7.70
CA ALA A 130 11.13 -44.21 -8.70
C ALA A 130 9.83 -43.55 -9.22
N SER A 131 9.82 -42.23 -9.37
CA SER A 131 8.73 -41.52 -10.04
C SER A 131 8.90 -41.60 -11.57
N ALA A 132 7.93 -42.22 -12.24
CA ALA A 132 7.82 -42.18 -13.69
C ALA A 132 7.00 -40.95 -14.11
N GLY A 133 7.51 -40.16 -15.06
CA GLY A 133 6.77 -39.02 -15.61
C GLY A 133 5.58 -39.47 -16.46
N SER A 134 4.41 -38.85 -16.26
CA SER A 134 3.22 -39.08 -17.10
C SER A 134 3.01 -37.92 -18.08
N LYS A 135 2.60 -38.26 -19.31
CA LYS A 135 2.19 -37.29 -20.33
C LYS A 135 0.69 -37.01 -20.16
N THR A 136 0.32 -35.75 -19.98
CA THR A 136 -1.09 -35.35 -19.81
C THR A 136 -1.88 -35.53 -21.11
N ASP A 137 -2.96 -36.32 -21.05
CA ASP A 137 -3.78 -36.66 -22.21
C ASP A 137 -4.90 -35.63 -22.44
N LYS A 138 -5.06 -35.16 -23.69
CA LYS A 138 -5.90 -34.01 -24.05
C LYS A 138 -7.41 -34.25 -23.91
N ARG A 139 -7.82 -35.47 -23.58
CA ARG A 139 -9.23 -35.87 -23.41
C ARG A 139 -9.87 -35.30 -22.14
N PHE A 140 -9.07 -34.97 -21.12
CA PHE A 140 -9.57 -34.41 -19.86
C PHE A 140 -10.12 -32.97 -19.99
N ILE A 141 -9.60 -32.19 -20.95
CA ILE A 141 -9.96 -30.77 -21.12
C ILE A 141 -11.39 -30.61 -21.68
N MET A 142 -11.83 -31.50 -22.59
CA MET A 142 -13.21 -31.43 -23.14
C MET A 142 -14.28 -31.74 -22.08
N VAL A 143 -14.02 -32.65 -21.14
CA VAL A 143 -14.98 -33.00 -20.09
C VAL A 143 -15.18 -31.84 -19.13
N ILE A 144 -14.09 -31.15 -18.74
CA ILE A 144 -14.15 -29.95 -17.90
C ILE A 144 -14.89 -28.82 -18.62
N ALA A 145 -14.62 -28.57 -19.91
CA ALA A 145 -15.31 -27.55 -20.69
C ALA A 145 -16.84 -27.80 -20.80
N ALA A 146 -17.26 -29.07 -20.94
CA ALA A 146 -18.68 -29.42 -20.96
C ALA A 146 -19.37 -29.21 -19.61
N ILE A 147 -18.69 -29.54 -18.50
CA ILE A 147 -19.21 -29.32 -17.14
C ILE A 147 -19.35 -27.82 -16.83
N VAL A 148 -18.35 -27.01 -17.21
CA VAL A 148 -18.41 -25.55 -17.05
C VAL A 148 -19.54 -24.94 -17.90
N ALA A 149 -19.75 -25.40 -19.13
CA ALA A 149 -20.86 -24.92 -19.96
C ALA A 149 -22.24 -25.25 -19.36
N ILE A 150 -22.42 -26.44 -18.80
CA ILE A 150 -23.68 -26.84 -18.12
C ILE A 150 -23.90 -26.02 -16.84
N ALA A 151 -22.85 -25.78 -16.05
CA ALA A 151 -22.91 -24.94 -14.86
C ALA A 151 -23.30 -23.48 -15.19
N LEU A 152 -22.71 -22.89 -16.25
CA LEU A 152 -23.05 -21.54 -16.69
C LEU A 152 -24.50 -21.41 -17.18
N VAL A 153 -25.03 -22.42 -17.89
CA VAL A 153 -26.45 -22.43 -18.30
C VAL A 153 -27.40 -22.55 -17.09
N ALA A 154 -27.03 -23.31 -16.05
CA ALA A 154 -27.81 -23.40 -14.81
C ALA A 154 -27.84 -22.07 -14.03
N VAL A 155 -26.70 -21.38 -13.92
CA VAL A 155 -26.59 -20.07 -13.22
C VAL A 155 -27.37 -18.98 -13.97
N ILE A 156 -27.29 -18.93 -15.30
CA ILE A 156 -28.06 -17.97 -16.11
C ILE A 156 -29.57 -18.26 -16.01
N GLY A 157 -29.98 -19.53 -15.97
CA GLY A 157 -31.38 -19.93 -15.75
C GLY A 157 -31.94 -19.46 -14.42
N ALA A 158 -31.16 -19.58 -13.33
CA ALA A 158 -31.55 -19.11 -12.00
C ALA A 158 -31.66 -17.58 -11.93
N PHE A 159 -30.70 -16.85 -12.52
CA PHE A 159 -30.66 -15.38 -12.47
C PHE A 159 -31.81 -14.72 -13.23
N VAL A 160 -32.24 -15.30 -14.36
CA VAL A 160 -33.41 -14.80 -15.12
C VAL A 160 -34.73 -15.10 -14.40
N PHE A 161 -34.86 -16.23 -13.70
CA PHE A 161 -36.07 -16.56 -12.95
C PHE A 161 -36.28 -15.62 -11.74
N ALA A 162 -35.21 -15.30 -11.00
CA ALA A 162 -35.27 -14.39 -9.86
C ALA A 162 -35.64 -12.94 -10.26
N ARG A 163 -35.21 -12.45 -11.44
CA ARG A 163 -35.48 -11.07 -11.87
C ARG A 163 -36.87 -10.83 -12.46
N ALA A 164 -37.62 -11.90 -12.78
CA ALA A 164 -38.90 -11.81 -13.48
C ALA A 164 -40.13 -11.64 -12.56
N TRP A 165 -39.99 -11.78 -11.24
CA TRP A 165 -41.12 -11.81 -10.30
C TRP A 165 -41.30 -10.54 -9.45
N ASN A 166 -40.40 -9.56 -9.52
CA ASN A 166 -40.55 -8.29 -8.80
C ASN A 166 -40.95 -7.12 -9.72
N SER A 167 -42.22 -7.13 -10.11
CA SER A 167 -42.93 -6.01 -10.74
C SER A 167 -44.43 -6.25 -10.52
N GLY A 168 -45.19 -5.39 -9.83
CA GLY A 168 -44.85 -4.18 -9.12
C GLY A 168 -46.15 -3.45 -8.81
N VAL A 169 -46.45 -3.17 -7.54
CA VAL A 169 -47.65 -2.41 -7.16
C VAL A 169 -47.25 -0.95 -6.98
N ARG A 170 -47.93 -0.07 -7.73
CA ARG A 170 -47.73 1.39 -7.70
C ARG A 170 -48.77 2.01 -6.78
N ASP A 171 -48.33 2.90 -5.90
CA ASP A 171 -49.19 3.80 -5.14
C ASP A 171 -50.01 4.72 -6.04
N VAL A 172 -51.23 5.06 -5.58
CA VAL A 172 -52.00 6.21 -6.06
C VAL A 172 -52.66 6.93 -4.87
N GLY A 173 -52.03 8.02 -4.45
CA GLY A 173 -52.69 9.30 -4.12
C GLY A 173 -53.55 9.45 -2.85
N GLY A 174 -53.39 10.60 -2.17
CA GLY A 174 -54.21 11.04 -1.03
C GLY A 174 -53.33 11.43 0.16
N ASP A 175 -52.59 12.53 0.06
CA ASP A 175 -53.02 13.89 0.48
C ASP A 175 -52.82 14.14 1.98
N SER A 176 -52.32 15.33 2.33
CA SER A 176 -51.91 15.69 3.68
C SER A 176 -53.03 16.44 4.39
N THR A 177 -53.61 15.85 5.44
CA THR A 177 -54.43 16.61 6.38
C THR A 177 -54.11 16.24 7.83
N THR A 178 -53.58 17.22 8.55
CA THR A 178 -53.42 17.17 10.01
C THR A 178 -54.79 17.15 10.68
N GLN A 179 -55.05 16.13 11.51
CA GLN A 179 -56.05 16.26 12.56
C GLN A 179 -55.68 15.47 13.82
N THR A 180 -55.58 16.22 14.92
CA THR A 180 -55.39 15.71 16.27
C THR A 180 -56.74 15.30 16.83
N GLN A 181 -57.00 14.02 17.08
CA GLN A 181 -58.07 13.65 17.99
C GLN A 181 -57.81 12.31 18.69
N SER A 182 -57.79 12.37 20.03
CA SER A 182 -57.78 11.20 20.90
C SER A 182 -59.19 10.63 20.97
N ASP A 183 -59.36 9.31 20.77
CA ASP A 183 -60.50 8.59 21.35
C ASP A 183 -60.13 7.14 21.70
N SER A 184 -60.78 6.59 22.72
CA SER A 184 -60.46 5.28 23.30
C SER A 184 -61.54 4.24 23.00
N THR A 185 -61.26 3.28 22.11
CA THR A 185 -62.13 2.09 21.95
C THR A 185 -61.31 0.80 21.87
N ASN A 186 -61.61 -0.14 22.76
CA ASN A 186 -60.99 -1.47 22.79
C ASN A 186 -61.38 -2.30 21.55
N GLY A 187 -60.37 -2.83 20.85
CA GLY A 187 -60.50 -3.91 19.85
C GLY A 187 -59.53 -5.05 20.17
N PRO A 188 -59.76 -6.30 19.72
CA PRO A 188 -58.95 -7.44 20.14
C PRO A 188 -57.52 -7.37 19.59
N SER A 189 -56.53 -7.43 20.48
CA SER A 189 -55.10 -7.41 20.12
C SER A 189 -54.68 -8.64 19.32
N GLY A 190 -54.66 -8.51 17.99
CA GLY A 190 -53.80 -9.30 17.11
C GLY A 190 -52.36 -8.79 17.15
N SER A 191 -51.78 -8.64 18.36
CA SER A 191 -50.43 -8.08 18.55
C SER A 191 -49.37 -9.12 18.22
N GLY A 192 -49.13 -9.33 16.93
CA GLY A 192 -47.86 -9.86 16.43
C GLY A 192 -46.77 -8.83 16.67
N SER A 193 -46.35 -8.66 17.93
CA SER A 193 -45.28 -7.76 18.33
C SER A 193 -43.93 -8.32 17.85
N SER A 194 -43.63 -8.12 16.56
CA SER A 194 -42.31 -8.38 16.00
C SER A 194 -41.29 -7.57 16.79
N THR A 195 -40.59 -8.23 17.70
CA THR A 195 -39.62 -7.59 18.58
C THR A 195 -38.36 -7.34 17.75
N VAL A 196 -38.19 -6.09 17.31
CA VAL A 196 -37.00 -5.66 16.55
C VAL A 196 -35.77 -5.80 17.45
N CYS A 197 -34.70 -6.38 16.91
CA CYS A 197 -33.45 -6.58 17.64
C CYS A 197 -32.57 -5.33 17.53
N ASP A 198 -32.50 -4.53 18.59
CA ASP A 198 -31.61 -3.35 18.65
C ASP A 198 -30.17 -3.71 19.11
N THR A 199 -29.86 -5.00 19.28
CA THR A 199 -28.53 -5.46 19.72
C THR A 199 -27.70 -5.87 18.51
N ALA A 200 -26.49 -5.30 18.37
CA ALA A 200 -25.59 -5.64 17.27
C ALA A 200 -25.31 -7.17 17.20
N PRO A 201 -25.31 -7.76 16.00
CA PRO A 201 -25.09 -9.19 15.82
C PRO A 201 -23.67 -9.59 16.23
N LYS A 202 -23.51 -10.86 16.62
CA LYS A 202 -22.19 -11.48 16.75
C LYS A 202 -21.67 -11.83 15.37
N ALA A 203 -20.37 -11.74 15.16
CA ALA A 203 -19.73 -12.02 13.88
C ALA A 203 -18.43 -12.82 14.07
N THR A 204 -18.14 -13.72 13.14
CA THR A 204 -16.92 -14.55 13.08
C THR A 204 -16.38 -14.56 11.66
N VAL A 205 -15.07 -14.43 11.48
CA VAL A 205 -14.44 -14.60 10.16
C VAL A 205 -14.27 -16.09 9.87
N THR A 206 -14.77 -16.55 8.73
CA THR A 206 -14.69 -17.95 8.29
C THR A 206 -13.67 -18.17 7.18
N SER A 207 -13.49 -17.19 6.29
CA SER A 207 -12.43 -17.16 5.27
C SER A 207 -11.74 -15.80 5.20
N VAL A 208 -10.47 -15.81 4.77
CA VAL A 208 -9.65 -14.63 4.52
C VAL A 208 -8.93 -14.85 3.19
N ASP A 209 -9.13 -13.95 2.24
CA ASP A 209 -8.48 -13.96 0.92
C ASP A 209 -7.89 -12.57 0.61
N ASP A 210 -6.95 -12.50 -0.33
CA ASP A 210 -6.60 -11.25 -1.01
C ASP A 210 -7.18 -11.19 -2.43
N VAL A 211 -7.52 -9.99 -2.89
CA VAL A 211 -7.91 -9.76 -4.29
C VAL A 211 -7.52 -8.34 -4.69
N ASN A 212 -6.89 -8.17 -5.86
CA ASN A 212 -6.59 -6.85 -6.43
C ASN A 212 -5.87 -5.86 -5.47
N GLY A 213 -5.11 -6.36 -4.50
CA GLY A 213 -4.46 -5.54 -3.46
C GLY A 213 -5.36 -5.06 -2.32
N GLY A 214 -6.57 -5.61 -2.20
CA GLY A 214 -7.48 -5.49 -1.06
C GLY A 214 -7.63 -6.81 -0.28
N LEU A 215 -8.26 -6.72 0.89
CA LEU A 215 -8.56 -7.85 1.78
C LEU A 215 -10.03 -8.25 1.64
N LEU A 216 -10.32 -9.54 1.46
CA LEU A 216 -11.67 -10.10 1.51
C LEU A 216 -11.84 -10.94 2.78
N LEU A 217 -12.96 -10.74 3.47
CA LEU A 217 -13.37 -11.57 4.61
C LEU A 217 -14.75 -12.17 4.33
N ASP A 218 -14.88 -13.49 4.43
CA ASP A 218 -16.19 -14.12 4.55
C ASP A 218 -16.56 -14.10 6.04
N VAL A 219 -17.63 -13.39 6.38
CA VAL A 219 -18.06 -13.17 7.76
C VAL A 219 -19.40 -13.87 7.99
N GLU A 220 -19.44 -14.78 8.95
CA GLU A 220 -20.65 -15.42 9.44
C GLU A 220 -21.19 -14.63 10.64
N PHE A 221 -22.48 -14.33 10.61
CA PHE A 221 -23.20 -13.56 11.62
C PHE A 221 -24.18 -14.45 12.39
N SER A 222 -24.48 -14.07 13.62
CA SER A 222 -25.57 -14.69 14.40
C SER A 222 -26.29 -13.65 15.24
N SER A 223 -27.60 -13.84 15.41
CA SER A 223 -28.41 -12.97 16.26
C SER A 223 -27.87 -12.89 17.68
N ALA A 224 -27.84 -11.67 18.23
CA ALA A 224 -27.58 -11.45 19.64
C ALA A 224 -28.86 -11.53 20.50
N CYS A 225 -30.05 -11.57 19.86
CA CYS A 225 -31.35 -11.59 20.52
C CYS A 225 -31.84 -13.03 20.78
N GLN A 226 -32.45 -13.25 21.96
CA GLN A 226 -32.88 -14.59 22.40
C GLN A 226 -34.26 -15.03 21.88
N SER A 227 -35.00 -14.14 21.22
CA SER A 227 -36.43 -14.35 20.91
C SER A 227 -36.94 -13.52 19.72
N ALA A 228 -36.09 -13.23 18.74
CA ALA A 228 -36.50 -12.51 17.53
C ALA A 228 -36.99 -13.51 16.48
N ASP A 229 -38.32 -13.57 16.25
CA ASP A 229 -38.93 -14.37 15.16
C ASP A 229 -38.50 -13.89 13.76
N LYS A 230 -37.93 -12.69 13.69
CA LYS A 230 -37.30 -12.09 12.52
C LYS A 230 -36.19 -11.16 13.00
N ASP A 231 -34.97 -11.44 12.59
CA ASP A 231 -33.79 -10.60 12.84
C ASP A 231 -33.02 -10.43 11.53
N THR A 232 -32.57 -9.23 11.21
CA THR A 232 -32.00 -8.92 9.89
C THR A 232 -31.02 -7.77 10.01
N LEU A 233 -29.79 -7.98 9.57
CA LEU A 233 -28.82 -6.90 9.40
C LEU A 233 -29.11 -6.21 8.06
N ASN A 234 -29.69 -5.02 8.12
CA ASN A 234 -30.11 -4.23 6.96
C ASN A 234 -29.73 -2.74 7.03
N ASP A 235 -28.81 -2.38 7.93
CA ASP A 235 -28.38 -0.99 8.12
C ASP A 235 -27.36 -0.56 7.06
N SER A 236 -27.64 0.58 6.43
CA SER A 236 -26.76 1.28 5.47
C SER A 236 -25.43 1.80 6.04
N GLY A 237 -25.31 1.84 7.37
CA GLY A 237 -24.17 2.34 8.12
C GLY A 237 -23.60 1.32 9.10
N THR A 238 -23.31 0.11 8.63
CA THR A 238 -22.76 -0.94 9.51
C THR A 238 -21.24 -0.88 9.54
N LYS A 239 -20.65 -0.31 10.61
CA LYS A 239 -19.20 -0.40 10.84
C LYS A 239 -18.82 -1.80 11.31
N VAL A 240 -17.94 -2.44 10.56
CA VAL A 240 -17.27 -3.69 10.93
C VAL A 240 -15.82 -3.36 11.24
N THR A 241 -15.36 -3.70 12.44
CA THR A 241 -13.95 -3.57 12.86
C THR A 241 -13.44 -4.93 13.33
N VAL A 242 -12.33 -5.34 12.75
CA VAL A 242 -11.69 -6.65 12.93
C VAL A 242 -10.37 -6.44 13.64
N THR A 243 -10.12 -7.17 14.73
CA THR A 243 -8.86 -7.12 15.48
C THR A 243 -8.21 -8.49 15.60
N ASP A 244 -6.89 -8.52 15.75
CA ASP A 244 -6.15 -9.72 16.11
C ASP A 244 -6.28 -10.07 17.61
N ALA A 245 -5.62 -11.13 18.04
CA ALA A 245 -5.61 -11.60 19.43
C ALA A 245 -4.88 -10.66 20.41
N ASP A 246 -4.00 -9.78 19.92
CA ASP A 246 -3.31 -8.76 20.70
C ASP A 246 -4.13 -7.45 20.77
N GLY A 247 -5.24 -7.36 20.03
CA GLY A 247 -6.13 -6.19 19.95
C GLY A 247 -5.75 -5.16 18.88
N ASN A 248 -4.77 -5.46 18.01
CA ASN A 248 -4.42 -4.58 16.90
C ASN A 248 -5.53 -4.60 15.85
N THR A 249 -5.83 -3.45 15.24
CA THR A 249 -6.85 -3.36 14.18
C THR A 249 -6.31 -3.95 12.88
N VAL A 250 -6.93 -5.05 12.44
CA VAL A 250 -6.62 -5.77 11.20
C VAL A 250 -7.32 -5.11 10.02
N ALA A 251 -8.60 -4.78 10.17
CA ALA A 251 -9.40 -4.13 9.15
C ALA A 251 -10.59 -3.35 9.74
N ALA A 252 -11.01 -2.26 9.10
CA ALA A 252 -12.14 -1.44 9.53
C ALA A 252 -12.80 -0.71 8.35
N ALA A 253 -14.08 -0.98 8.11
CA ALA A 253 -14.88 -0.31 7.09
C ALA A 253 -16.37 -0.22 7.48
N VAL A 254 -17.09 0.70 6.85
CA VAL A 254 -18.54 0.89 7.01
C VAL A 254 -19.22 0.39 5.74
N PHE A 255 -20.14 -0.55 5.93
CA PHE A 255 -20.82 -1.32 4.89
C PHE A 255 -22.32 -1.01 4.84
N ASP A 256 -22.89 -1.07 3.63
CA ASP A 256 -24.32 -0.85 3.38
C ASP A 256 -25.06 -2.18 3.17
N PHE A 257 -25.69 -2.67 4.23
CA PHE A 257 -26.53 -3.88 4.20
C PHE A 257 -27.99 -3.58 3.79
N SER A 258 -28.35 -2.33 3.48
CA SER A 258 -29.74 -2.01 3.12
C SER A 258 -30.11 -2.51 1.71
N ALA A 259 -29.12 -2.64 0.83
CA ALA A 259 -29.27 -3.16 -0.53
C ALA A 259 -29.19 -4.69 -0.62
N ASP A 260 -28.42 -5.34 0.27
CA ASP A 260 -28.28 -6.80 0.37
C ASP A 260 -28.34 -7.25 1.85
N PRO A 261 -29.54 -7.37 2.44
CA PRO A 261 -29.71 -7.64 3.87
C PRO A 261 -29.40 -9.10 4.25
N VAL A 262 -28.74 -9.29 5.40
CA VAL A 262 -28.46 -10.62 5.95
C VAL A 262 -29.55 -11.02 6.94
N ASP A 263 -30.31 -12.08 6.62
CA ASP A 263 -31.27 -12.71 7.55
C ASP A 263 -30.52 -13.48 8.64
N LEU A 264 -30.54 -12.95 9.87
CA LEU A 264 -29.82 -13.49 11.02
C LEU A 264 -30.52 -14.71 11.65
N THR A 265 -31.70 -15.09 11.13
CA THR A 265 -32.45 -16.31 11.50
C THR A 265 -32.17 -17.48 10.55
N ALA A 266 -31.45 -17.24 9.45
CA ALA A 266 -31.02 -18.28 8.52
C ALA A 266 -30.03 -19.26 9.17
N SER A 267 -29.83 -20.44 8.56
CA SER A 267 -28.97 -21.50 9.13
C SER A 267 -27.46 -21.21 9.09
N ALA A 268 -27.02 -20.25 8.27
CA ALA A 268 -25.64 -19.79 8.14
C ALA A 268 -25.63 -18.34 7.60
N PRO A 269 -26.06 -17.34 8.40
CA PRO A 269 -26.14 -15.95 7.96
C PRO A 269 -24.73 -15.45 7.63
N SER A 270 -24.46 -15.02 6.41
CA SER A 270 -23.11 -14.60 6.02
C SER A 270 -23.10 -13.50 4.96
N ALA A 271 -22.02 -12.72 4.95
CA ALA A 271 -21.71 -11.77 3.90
C ALA A 271 -20.21 -11.77 3.60
N ARG A 272 -19.86 -11.53 2.34
CA ARG A 272 -18.47 -11.35 1.91
C ARG A 272 -18.14 -9.86 1.89
N LEU A 273 -17.17 -9.45 2.69
CA LEU A 273 -16.83 -8.05 2.92
C LEU A 273 -15.48 -7.72 2.28
N GLY A 274 -15.44 -6.68 1.45
CA GLY A 274 -14.25 -6.17 0.79
C GLY A 274 -13.70 -4.92 1.45
N PHE A 275 -12.45 -4.98 1.89
CA PHE A 275 -11.71 -3.87 2.50
C PHE A 275 -10.65 -3.37 1.50
N SER A 276 -10.82 -2.14 1.03
CA SER A 276 -9.91 -1.54 0.05
C SER A 276 -8.64 -0.97 0.71
N SER A 277 -7.74 -0.43 -0.12
CA SER A 277 -6.63 0.41 0.36
C SER A 277 -7.14 1.46 1.37
N GLY A 278 -6.44 1.64 2.48
CA GLY A 278 -6.88 2.51 3.58
C GLY A 278 -7.82 1.88 4.61
N GLN A 279 -8.23 0.61 4.46
CA GLN A 279 -9.21 -0.07 5.33
C GLN A 279 -8.70 -1.36 5.98
N PHE A 280 -7.45 -1.76 5.71
CA PHE A 280 -6.80 -2.92 6.33
C PHE A 280 -5.30 -2.70 6.55
N TRP A 281 -4.77 -3.39 7.56
CA TRP A 281 -3.46 -3.17 8.17
C TRP A 281 -2.72 -4.47 8.50
N GLN A 282 -3.25 -5.61 8.06
CA GLN A 282 -2.55 -6.88 8.01
C GLN A 282 -2.87 -7.58 6.68
N LEU A 283 -1.90 -8.29 6.13
CA LEU A 283 -2.04 -9.01 4.85
C LEU A 283 -2.74 -10.36 5.06
N ALA A 284 -3.53 -10.80 4.07
CA ALA A 284 -4.25 -12.07 4.10
C ALA A 284 -3.32 -13.26 4.46
N ASP A 285 -2.11 -13.30 3.91
CA ASP A 285 -1.13 -14.37 4.15
C ASP A 285 -0.56 -14.43 5.59
N GLN A 286 -0.85 -13.43 6.43
CA GLN A 286 -0.47 -13.38 7.86
C GLN A 286 -1.66 -13.57 8.81
N ILE A 287 -2.89 -13.74 8.31
CA ILE A 287 -4.10 -13.77 9.12
C ILE A 287 -4.58 -15.20 9.33
N SER A 288 -4.85 -15.58 10.58
CA SER A 288 -5.59 -16.79 10.92
C SER A 288 -7.03 -16.41 11.27
N PRO A 289 -8.07 -16.88 10.55
CA PRO A 289 -9.47 -16.51 10.83
C PRO A 289 -9.89 -16.75 12.28
N SER A 290 -9.43 -17.87 12.86
CA SER A 290 -9.70 -18.26 14.26
C SER A 290 -9.03 -17.38 15.32
N ALA A 291 -8.10 -16.50 14.95
CA ALA A 291 -7.43 -15.56 15.85
C ALA A 291 -8.04 -14.15 15.80
N LEU A 292 -9.09 -13.94 15.00
CA LEU A 292 -9.73 -12.64 14.83
C LEU A 292 -10.94 -12.46 15.75
N THR A 293 -11.11 -11.23 16.23
CA THR A 293 -12.36 -10.77 16.84
C THR A 293 -13.04 -9.78 15.91
N VAL A 294 -14.34 -9.95 15.67
CA VAL A 294 -15.14 -9.03 14.86
C VAL A 294 -16.08 -8.23 15.77
N SER A 295 -16.12 -6.92 15.58
CA SER A 295 -17.05 -6.01 16.24
C SER A 295 -17.91 -5.30 15.20
N VAL A 296 -19.21 -5.26 15.45
CA VAL A 296 -20.24 -4.71 14.55
C VAL A 296 -20.94 -3.54 15.26
N GLN A 297 -21.10 -2.41 14.55
CA GLN A 297 -21.74 -1.20 15.07
C GLN A 297 -22.67 -0.61 14.00
N SER A 298 -23.97 -0.56 14.30
CA SER A 298 -25.00 0.06 13.46
C SER A 298 -24.98 1.59 13.55
N GLY A 299 -25.61 2.28 12.59
CA GLY A 299 -25.73 3.75 12.55
C GLY A 299 -24.41 4.51 12.37
N ALA A 300 -23.33 3.83 11.99
CA ALA A 300 -22.02 4.43 11.76
C ALA A 300 -21.97 5.15 10.41
N LYS A 301 -21.28 6.30 10.37
CA LYS A 301 -21.08 7.07 9.14
C LYS A 301 -19.69 6.83 8.57
N GLY A 302 -19.62 6.22 7.39
CA GLY A 302 -18.40 6.09 6.62
C GLY A 302 -17.93 7.42 5.99
N SER A 303 -16.69 7.44 5.54
CA SER A 303 -16.12 8.53 4.73
C SER A 303 -15.58 8.01 3.39
N GLY A 304 -15.43 8.90 2.41
CA GLY A 304 -15.12 8.51 1.03
C GLY A 304 -16.27 7.76 0.34
N ALA A 305 -15.99 7.25 -0.86
CA ALA A 305 -16.88 6.33 -1.57
C ALA A 305 -16.43 4.89 -1.28
N ALA A 306 -17.40 3.96 -1.17
CA ALA A 306 -17.07 2.54 -1.10
C ALA A 306 -16.34 2.09 -2.38
N SER A 307 -15.23 1.36 -2.22
CA SER A 307 -14.34 1.02 -3.33
C SER A 307 -14.47 -0.46 -3.71
N GLU A 308 -15.10 -0.72 -4.85
CA GLU A 308 -15.34 -2.07 -5.36
C GLU A 308 -14.04 -2.79 -5.75
N LEU A 309 -13.83 -3.99 -5.20
CA LEU A 309 -12.65 -4.83 -5.44
C LEU A 309 -12.78 -5.75 -6.67
N GLN A 310 -13.89 -5.66 -7.41
CA GLN A 310 -14.26 -6.52 -8.55
C GLN A 310 -14.37 -8.01 -8.17
N SER A 311 -14.84 -8.26 -6.95
CA SER A 311 -14.91 -9.60 -6.36
C SER A 311 -16.33 -10.11 -6.12
N GLY A 312 -17.33 -9.21 -6.23
CA GLY A 312 -18.69 -9.49 -5.79
C GLY A 312 -18.86 -9.48 -4.27
N ALA A 313 -17.82 -9.08 -3.53
CA ALA A 313 -17.93 -8.73 -2.12
C ALA A 313 -18.62 -7.37 -1.95
N MET A 314 -19.30 -7.16 -0.81
CA MET A 314 -19.81 -5.85 -0.43
C MET A 314 -18.62 -4.90 -0.21
N ALA A 315 -18.59 -3.77 -0.91
CA ALA A 315 -17.52 -2.78 -0.80
C ALA A 315 -17.66 -1.92 0.45
N GLY A 316 -16.57 -1.76 1.21
CA GLY A 316 -16.50 -0.91 2.39
C GLY A 316 -16.20 0.56 2.07
N SER A 317 -16.82 1.47 2.81
CA SER A 317 -16.38 2.87 2.95
C SER A 317 -15.54 3.06 4.22
N ASP A 318 -14.82 4.17 4.35
CA ASP A 318 -13.82 4.31 5.40
C ASP A 318 -14.42 4.49 6.80
N ALA A 319 -14.02 3.64 7.75
CA ALA A 319 -14.53 3.63 9.13
C ALA A 319 -13.67 4.39 10.16
N LEU A 320 -12.51 4.91 9.76
CA LEU A 320 -11.57 5.63 10.63
C LEU A 320 -11.35 7.07 10.13
N ASP A 321 -11.32 8.01 11.08
CA ASP A 321 -10.81 9.37 10.84
C ASP A 321 -9.29 9.36 10.55
N GLY A 322 -8.74 10.53 10.22
CA GLY A 322 -7.33 10.66 9.84
C GLY A 322 -6.36 10.23 10.93
N ASP A 323 -6.55 10.71 12.16
CA ASP A 323 -5.63 10.46 13.27
C ASP A 323 -5.70 8.99 13.72
N ALA A 324 -6.91 8.42 13.84
CA ALA A 324 -7.09 7.00 14.16
C ALA A 324 -6.43 6.11 13.10
N ARG A 325 -6.59 6.45 11.82
CA ARG A 325 -6.00 5.71 10.70
C ARG A 325 -4.48 5.76 10.69
N GLU A 326 -3.89 6.93 10.90
CA GLU A 326 -2.44 7.10 10.94
C GLU A 326 -1.81 6.32 12.10
N ASN A 327 -2.47 6.28 13.26
CA ASN A 327 -2.03 5.46 14.40
C ASN A 327 -2.07 3.95 14.09
N VAL A 328 -3.14 3.45 13.46
CA VAL A 328 -3.22 2.03 13.07
C VAL A 328 -2.22 1.70 11.97
N ALA A 329 -2.05 2.57 10.96
CA ALA A 329 -1.06 2.38 9.90
C ALA A 329 0.39 2.38 10.41
N HIS A 330 0.71 3.23 11.40
CA HIS A 330 2.01 3.19 12.07
C HIS A 330 2.22 1.85 12.80
N ALA A 331 1.24 1.39 13.59
CA ALA A 331 1.31 0.10 14.26
C ALA A 331 1.51 -1.08 13.27
N ALA A 332 0.85 -1.03 12.11
CA ALA A 332 1.00 -2.00 11.02
C ALA A 332 2.44 -2.09 10.48
N LEU A 333 3.06 -0.93 10.24
CA LEU A 333 4.44 -0.84 9.76
C LEU A 333 5.43 -1.44 10.78
N GLU A 334 5.29 -1.09 12.06
CA GLU A 334 6.14 -1.61 13.14
C GLU A 334 5.95 -3.13 13.35
N GLN A 335 4.70 -3.61 13.31
CA GLN A 335 4.38 -5.05 13.36
C GLN A 335 5.00 -5.80 12.18
N ARG A 336 4.94 -5.23 10.97
CA ARG A 336 5.54 -5.81 9.76
C ARG A 336 7.06 -5.86 9.83
N ILE A 337 7.73 -4.77 10.25
CA ILE A 337 9.18 -4.74 10.47
C ILE A 337 9.61 -5.82 11.48
N LYS A 338 8.86 -5.99 12.56
CA LYS A 338 9.12 -7.02 13.57
C LYS A 338 9.00 -8.45 13.00
N GLN A 339 8.00 -8.71 12.17
CA GLN A 339 7.81 -10.00 11.48
C GLN A 339 8.94 -10.29 10.48
N ASP A 340 9.28 -9.31 9.65
CA ASP A 340 10.28 -9.44 8.58
C ASP A 340 11.73 -9.53 9.05
N LYS A 341 12.01 -9.16 10.30
CA LYS A 341 13.37 -9.12 10.88
C LYS A 341 14.14 -10.43 10.71
N SER A 342 13.46 -11.57 10.76
CA SER A 342 14.05 -12.89 10.50
C SER A 342 14.52 -13.04 9.04
N THR A 343 13.64 -12.76 8.07
CA THR A 343 13.96 -12.75 6.63
C THR A 343 15.06 -11.76 6.31
N ALA A 344 14.99 -10.55 6.88
CA ALA A 344 15.96 -9.48 6.69
C ALA A 344 17.37 -9.91 7.10
N SER A 345 17.53 -10.66 8.20
CA SER A 345 18.84 -11.14 8.65
C SER A 345 19.60 -11.99 7.60
N GLY A 346 18.92 -12.58 6.62
CA GLY A 346 19.58 -13.29 5.52
C GLY A 346 20.37 -12.40 4.55
N PHE A 347 20.14 -11.09 4.56
CA PHE A 347 20.80 -10.12 3.67
C PHE A 347 22.08 -9.51 4.26
N TYR A 348 22.52 -9.95 5.45
CA TYR A 348 23.89 -9.69 5.94
C TYR A 348 24.98 -10.42 5.13
N THR A 349 24.59 -11.43 4.34
CA THR A 349 25.52 -12.29 3.56
C THR A 349 25.06 -12.55 2.12
N THR A 350 23.93 -11.96 1.70
CA THR A 350 23.38 -12.07 0.34
C THR A 350 22.77 -10.74 -0.08
N TYR A 351 22.71 -10.48 -1.39
CA TYR A 351 22.10 -9.26 -1.92
C TYR A 351 20.59 -9.42 -2.09
N THR A 352 19.88 -8.31 -2.02
CA THR A 352 18.46 -8.14 -2.41
C THR A 352 18.31 -6.81 -3.15
N THR A 353 17.08 -6.38 -3.44
CA THR A 353 16.84 -5.06 -4.05
C THR A 353 15.92 -4.19 -3.19
N GLN A 354 16.32 -2.96 -2.92
CA GLN A 354 15.47 -1.91 -2.36
C GLN A 354 14.53 -1.39 -3.44
N LEU A 355 13.23 -1.59 -3.24
CA LEU A 355 12.17 -1.13 -4.14
C LEU A 355 11.73 0.31 -3.85
N SER A 356 11.70 0.69 -2.57
CA SER A 356 11.31 2.04 -2.12
C SER A 356 11.91 2.37 -0.75
N SER A 357 12.01 3.67 -0.45
CA SER A 357 12.30 4.21 0.88
C SER A 357 11.45 5.45 1.13
N LYS A 358 10.56 5.40 2.15
CA LYS A 358 9.66 6.50 2.53
C LYS A 358 9.76 6.80 4.02
N ARG A 359 9.22 7.94 4.45
CA ARG A 359 9.10 8.34 5.86
C ARG A 359 7.94 9.31 6.03
N LEU A 360 7.41 9.39 7.25
CA LEU A 360 6.37 10.37 7.60
C LEU A 360 6.83 11.79 7.23
N GLY A 361 5.94 12.56 6.59
CA GLY A 361 6.20 13.94 6.21
C GLY A 361 7.14 14.13 5.02
N LEU A 362 7.60 13.06 4.36
CA LEU A 362 8.34 13.16 3.10
C LEU A 362 7.50 13.88 2.05
N LYS A 363 8.07 14.86 1.36
CA LYS A 363 7.47 15.47 0.18
C LYS A 363 8.07 14.84 -1.07
N ALA A 364 7.33 13.95 -1.70
CA ALA A 364 7.74 13.22 -2.90
C ALA A 364 6.49 12.79 -3.69
N ASP A 365 6.65 12.53 -4.99
CA ASP A 365 5.58 11.98 -5.84
C ASP A 365 4.30 12.86 -5.86
N GLY A 366 4.48 14.17 -5.71
CA GLY A 366 3.41 15.16 -5.68
C GLY A 366 2.62 15.24 -4.35
N LYS A 367 2.96 14.44 -3.33
CA LYS A 367 2.24 14.41 -2.03
C LYS A 367 3.16 14.57 -0.82
N THR A 368 2.55 14.78 0.34
CA THR A 368 3.22 14.61 1.64
C THR A 368 2.84 13.23 2.17
N TRP A 369 3.82 12.36 2.37
CA TRP A 369 3.62 10.97 2.73
C TRP A 369 3.19 10.79 4.19
N THR A 370 2.09 10.09 4.39
CA THR A 370 1.56 9.67 5.70
C THR A 370 1.94 8.22 6.02
N TYR A 371 1.71 7.72 7.23
CA TYR A 371 1.90 6.29 7.53
C TYR A 371 0.95 5.42 6.70
N GLN A 372 -0.30 5.85 6.50
CA GLN A 372 -1.24 5.14 5.63
C GLN A 372 -0.74 5.05 4.19
N ASP A 373 -0.14 6.12 3.66
CA ASP A 373 0.48 6.10 2.34
C ASP A 373 1.63 5.09 2.24
N ILE A 374 2.49 5.05 3.25
CA ILE A 374 3.65 4.13 3.30
C ILE A 374 3.19 2.68 3.39
N TRP A 375 2.17 2.41 4.21
CA TRP A 375 1.54 1.09 4.29
C TRP A 375 0.92 0.67 2.96
N ASN A 376 0.15 1.55 2.32
CA ASN A 376 -0.47 1.30 1.02
C ASN A 376 0.58 1.02 -0.08
N GLU A 377 1.70 1.76 -0.10
CA GLU A 377 2.78 1.49 -1.05
C GLU A 377 3.44 0.13 -0.77
N PHE A 378 3.75 -0.20 0.48
CA PHE A 378 4.29 -1.50 0.87
C PHE A 378 3.37 -2.66 0.45
N VAL A 379 2.06 -2.54 0.70
CA VAL A 379 1.07 -3.52 0.26
C VAL A 379 1.09 -3.67 -1.27
N SER A 380 1.17 -2.57 -2.02
CA SER A 380 1.25 -2.64 -3.49
C SER A 380 2.49 -3.39 -4.00
N PHE A 381 3.63 -3.24 -3.33
CA PHE A 381 4.84 -4.02 -3.61
C PHE A 381 4.68 -5.49 -3.21
N ARG A 382 4.02 -5.79 -2.08
CA ARG A 382 3.71 -7.17 -1.68
C ARG A 382 2.82 -7.87 -2.70
N THR A 383 1.77 -7.22 -3.21
CA THR A 383 0.90 -7.76 -4.27
C THR A 383 1.65 -7.99 -5.58
N LYS A 384 2.55 -7.08 -5.98
CA LYS A 384 3.33 -7.21 -7.22
C LYS A 384 4.51 -8.18 -7.13
N TYR A 385 5.12 -8.27 -5.94
CA TYR A 385 6.29 -9.09 -5.63
C TYR A 385 6.08 -9.79 -4.27
N PRO A 386 5.51 -11.01 -4.24
CA PRO A 386 5.11 -11.71 -3.00
C PRO A 386 6.22 -12.10 -2.02
N ASN A 387 7.48 -11.81 -2.34
CA ASN A 387 8.60 -11.93 -1.40
C ASN A 387 8.90 -10.62 -0.65
N SER A 388 8.29 -9.48 -1.03
CA SER A 388 8.63 -8.17 -0.48
C SER A 388 8.53 -8.11 1.04
N ILE A 389 9.51 -7.46 1.65
CA ILE A 389 9.61 -7.22 3.10
C ILE A 389 9.81 -5.74 3.41
N LEU A 390 9.46 -5.34 4.62
CA LEU A 390 9.64 -4.00 5.16
C LEU A 390 10.72 -4.01 6.24
N ILE A 391 11.64 -3.04 6.19
CA ILE A 391 12.64 -2.83 7.25
C ILE A 391 12.66 -1.37 7.70
N TRP A 392 13.09 -1.15 8.94
CA TRP A 392 13.49 0.17 9.43
C TRP A 392 14.97 0.40 9.16
N SER A 393 15.34 1.49 8.48
CA SER A 393 16.73 1.66 8.01
C SER A 393 17.76 1.80 9.14
N ASN A 394 17.39 2.36 10.31
CA ASN A 394 18.31 2.48 11.46
C ASN A 394 18.79 1.13 12.01
N ASP A 395 18.07 0.02 11.77
CA ASP A 395 18.42 -1.30 12.31
C ASP A 395 19.61 -1.95 11.57
N TYR A 396 20.06 -1.39 10.44
CA TYR A 396 21.02 -2.04 9.55
C TYR A 396 22.22 -1.13 9.17
N PRO A 397 23.46 -1.63 9.23
CA PRO A 397 24.67 -0.84 8.97
C PRO A 397 24.74 -0.22 7.56
N THR A 398 24.19 -0.85 6.52
CA THR A 398 24.16 -0.28 5.15
C THR A 398 23.59 1.12 5.08
N TYR A 399 22.54 1.39 5.87
CA TYR A 399 21.88 2.69 5.90
C TYR A 399 22.36 3.60 7.04
N THR A 400 23.23 3.12 7.94
CA THR A 400 23.73 3.89 9.10
C THR A 400 25.22 4.22 9.04
N LYS A 401 25.95 3.75 8.01
CA LYS A 401 27.36 4.07 7.71
C LYS A 401 27.70 5.58 7.79
N ASN A 402 26.75 6.46 7.46
CA ASN A 402 26.94 7.92 7.49
C ASN A 402 26.09 8.63 8.58
N GLY A 403 25.60 7.89 9.58
CA GLY A 403 24.71 8.41 10.63
C GLY A 403 23.27 7.87 10.53
N PRO A 404 22.39 8.23 11.47
CA PRO A 404 21.04 7.68 11.56
C PRO A 404 20.18 7.96 10.31
N SER A 405 19.46 6.94 9.86
CA SER A 405 18.54 7.00 8.73
C SER A 405 17.14 6.57 9.18
N GLN A 406 16.19 7.50 9.11
CA GLN A 406 14.81 7.29 9.59
C GLN A 406 13.86 7.05 8.40
N TRP A 407 13.91 5.84 7.83
CA TRP A 407 13.12 5.46 6.65
C TRP A 407 12.55 4.04 6.80
N TYR A 408 11.29 3.90 6.37
CA TYR A 408 10.68 2.63 6.03
C TYR A 408 11.18 2.23 4.63
N VAL A 409 11.91 1.12 4.55
CA VAL A 409 12.50 0.66 3.29
C VAL A 409 11.82 -0.66 2.89
N THR A 410 11.21 -0.66 1.70
CA THR A 410 10.65 -1.88 1.11
C THR A 410 11.74 -2.56 0.29
N LEU A 411 12.04 -3.81 0.62
CA LEU A 411 12.95 -4.69 -0.12
C LEU A 411 12.15 -5.73 -0.89
N SER A 412 12.65 -6.21 -2.02
CA SER A 412 12.01 -7.28 -2.81
C SER A 412 11.96 -8.63 -2.10
N GLY A 413 12.84 -8.85 -1.12
CA GLY A 413 12.97 -10.12 -0.39
C GLY A 413 13.59 -11.26 -1.20
N GLU A 414 13.81 -11.05 -2.50
CA GLU A 414 14.57 -11.93 -3.37
C GLU A 414 16.04 -12.00 -2.93
N ARG A 415 16.68 -13.16 -3.12
CA ARG A 415 18.09 -13.40 -2.75
C ARG A 415 18.96 -13.56 -3.99
N PHE A 416 20.01 -12.75 -4.08
CA PHE A 416 20.98 -12.76 -5.17
C PHE A 416 22.39 -13.03 -4.63
N ALA A 417 23.15 -13.83 -5.38
CA ALA A 417 24.54 -14.16 -5.04
C ALA A 417 25.53 -13.05 -5.43
N THR A 418 25.15 -12.17 -6.35
CA THR A 418 25.96 -11.06 -6.86
C THR A 418 25.10 -9.83 -7.10
N THR A 419 25.74 -8.66 -7.20
CA THR A 419 25.09 -7.39 -7.59
C THR A 419 24.42 -7.50 -8.95
N ASP A 420 25.15 -8.00 -9.95
CA ASP A 420 24.72 -8.13 -11.35
C ASP A 420 23.42 -8.95 -11.49
N ALA A 421 23.22 -9.95 -10.63
CA ALA A 421 22.00 -10.76 -10.60
C ALA A 421 20.80 -9.97 -10.05
N GLY A 422 21.01 -9.09 -9.08
CA GLY A 422 20.00 -8.14 -8.59
C GLY A 422 19.66 -7.06 -9.63
N ASP A 423 20.66 -6.49 -10.29
CA ASP A 423 20.47 -5.49 -11.37
C ASP A 423 19.74 -6.10 -12.57
N SER A 424 20.08 -7.34 -12.93
CA SER A 424 19.36 -8.12 -13.95
C SER A 424 17.90 -8.34 -13.55
N TRP A 425 17.60 -8.58 -12.27
CA TRP A 425 16.23 -8.69 -11.78
C TRP A 425 15.50 -7.34 -11.85
N CYS A 426 16.11 -6.24 -11.39
CA CYS A 426 15.53 -4.89 -11.50
C CYS A 426 15.14 -4.56 -12.96
N THR A 427 16.05 -4.84 -13.88
CA THR A 427 15.85 -4.65 -15.33
C THR A 427 14.74 -5.56 -15.87
N ALA A 428 14.72 -6.84 -15.49
CA ALA A 428 13.68 -7.79 -15.88
C ALA A 428 12.29 -7.45 -15.32
N LYS A 429 12.20 -6.63 -14.25
CA LYS A 429 10.95 -6.09 -13.71
C LYS A 429 10.57 -4.72 -14.29
N GLY A 430 11.39 -4.16 -15.18
CA GLY A 430 11.19 -2.84 -15.77
C GLY A 430 11.34 -1.68 -14.78
N LEU A 431 12.20 -1.85 -13.77
CA LEU A 431 12.45 -0.85 -12.72
C LEU A 431 13.77 -0.08 -12.94
N ASN A 432 14.47 -0.29 -14.05
CA ASN A 432 15.81 0.23 -14.32
C ASN A 432 15.82 1.69 -14.84
N ASP A 433 14.92 2.54 -14.34
CA ASP A 433 14.80 3.96 -14.69
C ASP A 433 15.81 4.87 -13.96
N GLY A 434 16.61 4.32 -13.04
CA GLY A 434 17.56 5.06 -12.20
C GLY A 434 16.89 5.74 -11.00
N GLU A 435 15.57 5.63 -10.88
CA GLU A 435 14.78 6.16 -9.77
C GLU A 435 14.30 5.06 -8.82
N HIS A 436 14.08 3.86 -9.35
CA HIS A 436 13.53 2.70 -8.65
C HIS A 436 14.50 1.51 -8.69
N CYS A 437 14.36 0.57 -7.73
CA CYS A 437 15.15 -0.66 -7.62
C CYS A 437 16.69 -0.49 -7.50
N LEU A 438 17.21 -0.55 -6.27
CA LEU A 438 18.66 -0.50 -5.99
C LEU A 438 19.13 -1.82 -5.40
N VAL A 439 20.23 -2.40 -5.90
CA VAL A 439 20.80 -3.60 -5.28
C VAL A 439 21.49 -3.25 -3.97
N VAL A 440 21.17 -3.98 -2.91
CA VAL A 440 21.66 -3.74 -1.54
C VAL A 440 21.92 -5.06 -0.82
N ASP A 441 22.93 -5.08 0.04
CA ASP A 441 22.98 -5.98 1.21
C ASP A 441 22.49 -5.21 2.45
N LEU A 442 22.57 -5.83 3.64
CA LEU A 442 22.26 -5.19 4.92
C LEU A 442 23.50 -5.04 5.84
N GLN A 443 24.72 -5.12 5.30
CA GLN A 443 26.01 -4.94 5.99
C GLN A 443 26.56 -3.50 5.88
#